data_AF-A0A7Y5JP85-F1
#
_entry.id   AF-A0A7Y5JP85-F1
#
_cell.length_a   1.000
_cell.length_b   1.000
_cell.length_c   1.000
_cell.angle_alpha   90.00
_cell.angle_beta   90.00
_cell.angle_gamma   90.00
#
_symmetry.space_group_name_H-M   'P 1'
#
loop_
_entity.id
_entity.type
_entity.pdbx_description
1 polymer ?
#
loop_
_entity_poly.entity_id
_entity_poly.type
_entity_poly.pdbx_seq_one_letter_code
_entity_poly.pdbx_strand_id
1 'polypeptide(L)'
;MKRGWITLLLVGTVTLFLMGCSSPMKEAQKMMDAGQYEQVIQKFGNNPELASIVQMAKDKIVEKLFNEGKYNTILEMYADHRMAKDAKNKLADALLAEGKLDEVIAKYPDTPAAIQAKLQQQQMMNDSLAAVADSAGKKLTETEKKVKDTQKQVEKAKDEAQEMAALAAEKELNRIMAIKVPALKKKALQEFVGKAEYKGTDAAKKAAEELAKM
;
A
#
# COMPACT_ATOMS: atom_id res chain seq x y z
N MET A 1 31.00 2.43 -67.93
CA MET A 1 30.70 2.10 -69.33
C MET A 1 29.19 1.97 -69.50
N LYS A 2 28.63 2.51 -70.60
CA LYS A 2 27.20 2.56 -71.02
C LYS A 2 26.31 3.42 -70.10
N ARG A 3 25.81 4.64 -70.40
CA ARG A 3 25.37 5.35 -71.62
C ARG A 3 24.37 4.57 -72.49
N GLY A 4 23.14 5.08 -72.54
CA GLY A 4 22.07 4.73 -73.48
C GLY A 4 20.72 4.64 -72.76
N TRP A 5 19.57 5.16 -73.22
CA TRP A 5 19.13 6.16 -74.20
C TRP A 5 17.59 6.03 -74.23
N ILE A 6 16.89 6.97 -74.90
CA ILE A 6 15.53 6.83 -75.47
C ILE A 6 14.34 7.24 -74.58
N THR A 7 14.09 8.55 -74.65
CA THR A 7 12.81 9.20 -74.96
C THR A 7 11.97 8.45 -76.01
N LEU A 8 10.68 8.22 -75.74
CA LEU A 8 9.50 8.04 -76.63
C LEU A 8 8.45 7.34 -75.73
N LEU A 9 7.16 7.66 -75.67
CA LEU A 9 6.24 8.15 -76.68
C LEU A 9 5.02 8.73 -75.94
N LEU A 10 4.69 9.96 -76.30
CA LEU A 10 3.41 10.60 -76.09
C LEU A 10 2.35 9.85 -76.93
N VAL A 11 1.06 10.03 -76.59
CA VAL A 11 -0.14 9.60 -77.34
C VAL A 11 -0.75 8.28 -76.88
N GLY A 12 -1.72 8.40 -75.97
CA GLY A 12 -2.62 7.33 -75.55
C GLY A 12 -3.89 7.90 -74.91
N THR A 13 -4.82 8.30 -75.77
CA THR A 13 -6.28 8.37 -75.51
C THR A 13 -6.77 9.28 -74.38
N VAL A 14 -7.05 10.54 -74.74
CA VAL A 14 -8.07 11.38 -74.11
C VAL A 14 -9.45 10.81 -74.52
N THR A 15 -9.90 9.76 -73.83
CA THR A 15 -11.26 9.24 -73.97
C THR A 15 -12.18 10.03 -73.04
N LEU A 16 -12.79 11.06 -73.61
CA LEU A 16 -14.18 11.46 -73.36
C LEU A 16 -14.66 11.39 -71.89
N PHE A 17 -14.45 12.53 -71.23
CA PHE A 17 -15.24 13.10 -70.15
C PHE A 17 -16.73 13.22 -70.55
N LEU A 18 -17.42 12.08 -70.68
CA LEU A 18 -18.88 11.98 -70.56
C LEU A 18 -19.21 11.25 -69.24
N MET A 19 -18.51 11.64 -68.17
CA MET A 19 -18.88 11.25 -66.82
C MET A 19 -20.08 12.09 -66.42
N GLY A 20 -21.27 11.49 -66.54
CA GLY A 20 -22.50 12.06 -66.03
C GLY A 20 -22.29 12.53 -64.59
N CYS A 21 -22.81 13.71 -64.27
CA CYS A 21 -22.79 14.33 -62.95
C CYS A 21 -23.53 13.44 -61.92
N SER A 22 -22.97 12.29 -61.55
CA SER A 22 -23.38 11.62 -60.32
C SER A 22 -22.99 12.58 -59.21
N SER A 23 -23.99 13.15 -58.55
CA SER A 23 -23.75 14.08 -57.45
C SER A 23 -22.77 13.46 -56.45
N PRO A 24 -21.85 14.25 -55.86
CA PRO A 24 -20.89 13.76 -54.86
C PRO A 24 -21.53 12.89 -53.76
N MET A 25 -22.80 13.18 -53.43
CA MET A 25 -23.62 12.38 -52.53
C MET A 25 -23.86 10.93 -53.00
N LYS A 26 -24.22 10.71 -54.27
CA LYS A 26 -24.44 9.35 -54.81
C LYS A 26 -23.14 8.56 -54.84
N GLU A 27 -22.03 9.23 -55.12
CA GLU A 27 -20.71 8.58 -55.10
C GLU A 27 -20.31 8.19 -53.67
N ALA A 28 -20.45 9.10 -52.71
CA ALA A 28 -20.18 8.82 -51.29
C ALA A 28 -21.05 7.67 -50.77
N GLN A 29 -22.35 7.65 -51.11
CA GLN A 29 -23.25 6.56 -50.74
C GLN A 29 -22.80 5.22 -51.32
N LYS A 30 -22.43 5.18 -52.61
CA LYS A 30 -21.95 3.96 -53.25
C LYS A 30 -20.68 3.41 -52.58
N MET A 31 -19.77 4.29 -52.15
CA MET A 31 -18.58 3.89 -51.40
C MET A 31 -18.91 3.38 -49.99
N MET A 32 -19.89 3.99 -49.31
CA MET A 32 -20.40 3.49 -48.03
C MET A 32 -20.97 2.08 -48.17
N ASP A 33 -21.80 1.85 -49.18
CA ASP A 33 -22.42 0.54 -49.44
C ASP A 33 -21.37 -0.52 -49.81
N ALA A 34 -20.26 -0.10 -50.43
CA ALA A 34 -19.11 -0.95 -50.72
C ALA A 34 -18.18 -1.17 -49.50
N GLY A 35 -18.48 -0.59 -48.33
CA GLY A 35 -17.66 -0.68 -47.12
C GLY A 35 -16.34 0.10 -47.19
N GLN A 36 -16.18 1.01 -48.15
CA GLN A 36 -14.96 1.80 -48.38
C GLN A 36 -14.94 3.07 -47.49
N TYR A 37 -15.19 2.91 -46.20
CA TYR A 37 -15.39 4.02 -45.26
C TYR A 37 -14.18 4.98 -45.17
N GLU A 38 -12.95 4.45 -45.21
CA GLU A 38 -11.72 5.26 -45.19
C GLU A 38 -11.63 6.18 -46.42
N GLN A 39 -11.99 5.65 -47.60
CA GLN A 39 -11.99 6.41 -48.84
C GLN A 39 -13.07 7.50 -48.83
N VAL A 40 -14.23 7.23 -48.22
CA VAL A 40 -15.28 8.24 -48.02
C VAL A 40 -14.76 9.41 -47.19
N ILE A 41 -14.07 9.12 -46.08
CA ILE A 41 -13.49 10.16 -45.21
C ILE A 41 -12.38 10.92 -45.94
N GLN A 42 -11.47 10.22 -46.62
CA GLN A 42 -10.35 10.85 -47.32
C GLN A 42 -10.83 11.76 -48.45
N LYS A 43 -11.82 11.31 -49.24
CA LYS A 43 -12.31 12.02 -50.42
C LYS A 43 -13.29 13.13 -50.09
N PHE A 44 -14.16 12.93 -49.10
CA PHE A 44 -15.27 13.85 -48.80
C PHE A 44 -15.17 14.52 -47.43
N GLY A 45 -14.11 14.26 -46.65
CA GLY A 45 -13.97 14.73 -45.27
C GLY A 45 -14.00 16.24 -45.07
N ASN A 46 -13.65 17.00 -46.10
CA ASN A 46 -13.66 18.47 -46.08
C ASN A 46 -14.96 19.06 -46.67
N ASN A 47 -15.92 18.24 -47.09
CA ASN A 47 -17.17 18.72 -47.69
C ASN A 47 -18.29 18.81 -46.62
N PRO A 48 -18.75 20.03 -46.26
CA PRO A 48 -19.77 20.21 -45.24
C PRO A 48 -21.14 19.63 -45.64
N GLU A 49 -21.46 19.58 -46.94
CA GLU A 49 -22.73 19.01 -47.44
C GLU A 49 -22.80 17.49 -47.22
N LEU A 50 -21.64 16.83 -47.11
CA LEU A 50 -21.52 15.39 -46.90
C LEU A 50 -21.10 15.04 -45.47
N ALA A 51 -21.10 16.00 -44.54
CA ALA A 51 -20.64 15.81 -43.17
C ALA A 51 -21.36 14.63 -42.48
N SER A 52 -22.66 14.45 -42.73
CA SER A 52 -23.43 13.32 -42.20
C SER A 52 -22.92 11.97 -42.71
N ILE A 53 -22.63 11.84 -44.02
CA ILE A 53 -22.13 10.60 -44.62
C ILE A 53 -20.72 10.30 -44.12
N VAL A 54 -19.86 11.31 -44.05
CA VAL A 54 -18.50 11.20 -43.48
C VAL A 54 -18.57 10.77 -42.02
N GLN A 55 -19.53 11.31 -41.25
CA GLN A 55 -19.72 10.92 -39.86
C GLN A 55 -20.17 9.46 -39.74
N MET A 56 -21.11 9.00 -40.57
CA MET A 56 -21.49 7.58 -40.60
C MET A 56 -20.32 6.67 -40.97
N ALA A 57 -19.45 7.09 -41.89
CA ALA A 57 -18.23 6.35 -42.23
C ALA A 57 -17.29 6.23 -41.03
N LYS A 58 -17.07 7.33 -40.29
CA LYS A 58 -16.28 7.34 -39.05
C LYS A 58 -16.90 6.43 -37.99
N ASP A 59 -18.21 6.52 -37.77
CA ASP A 59 -18.94 5.66 -36.83
C ASP A 59 -18.72 4.18 -37.16
N LYS A 60 -18.79 3.79 -38.43
CA LYS A 60 -18.57 2.39 -38.88
C LYS A 60 -17.14 1.90 -38.68
N ILE A 61 -16.14 2.75 -38.94
CA ILE A 61 -14.73 2.40 -38.68
C ILE A 61 -14.50 2.23 -37.18
N VAL A 62 -14.97 3.18 -36.37
CA VAL A 62 -14.78 3.13 -34.91
C VAL A 62 -15.51 1.94 -34.30
N GLU A 63 -16.73 1.64 -34.74
CA GLU A 63 -17.48 0.44 -34.32
C GLU A 63 -16.69 -0.84 -34.63
N LYS A 64 -16.11 -0.95 -35.83
CA LYS A 64 -15.27 -2.08 -36.21
C LYS A 64 -14.02 -2.19 -35.32
N LEU A 65 -13.28 -1.09 -35.15
CA LEU A 65 -12.09 -1.06 -34.29
C LEU A 65 -12.43 -1.44 -32.85
N PHE A 66 -13.60 -1.03 -32.36
CA PHE A 66 -14.04 -1.31 -31.00
C PHE A 66 -14.32 -2.80 -30.81
N ASN A 67 -15.01 -3.40 -31.78
CA ASN A 67 -15.30 -4.84 -31.78
C ASN A 67 -14.04 -5.70 -31.95
N GLU A 68 -13.02 -5.18 -32.63
CA GLU A 68 -11.69 -5.81 -32.75
C GLU A 68 -10.81 -5.62 -31.50
N GLY A 69 -11.27 -4.88 -30.49
CA GLY A 69 -10.49 -4.59 -29.28
C GLY A 69 -9.33 -3.60 -29.51
N LYS A 70 -9.31 -2.90 -30.65
CA LYS A 70 -8.27 -1.91 -31.00
C LYS A 70 -8.53 -0.56 -30.35
N TYR A 71 -8.68 -0.56 -29.02
CA TYR A 71 -9.07 0.62 -28.25
C TYR A 71 -8.04 1.74 -28.32
N ASN A 72 -6.74 1.43 -28.30
CA ASN A 72 -5.67 2.44 -28.45
C ASN A 72 -5.80 3.21 -29.76
N THR A 73 -6.07 2.50 -30.87
CA THR A 73 -6.25 3.12 -32.18
C THR A 73 -7.45 4.07 -32.20
N ILE A 74 -8.54 3.75 -31.49
CA ILE A 74 -9.69 4.64 -31.34
C ILE A 74 -9.30 5.90 -30.58
N LEU A 75 -8.54 5.78 -29.49
CA LEU A 75 -8.10 6.93 -28.70
C LEU A 75 -7.12 7.82 -29.45
N GLU A 76 -6.25 7.24 -30.28
CA GLU A 76 -5.26 7.98 -31.06
C GLU A 76 -5.87 8.71 -32.26
N MET A 77 -6.71 8.03 -33.04
CA MET A 77 -7.22 8.58 -34.30
C MET A 77 -8.60 9.23 -34.19
N TYR A 78 -9.37 8.87 -33.15
CA TYR A 78 -10.78 9.27 -32.99
C TYR A 78 -11.07 9.71 -31.55
N ALA A 79 -10.16 10.46 -30.93
CA ALA A 79 -10.25 10.91 -29.54
C ALA A 79 -11.59 11.62 -29.21
N ASP A 80 -12.12 12.40 -30.15
CA ASP A 80 -13.35 13.18 -29.98
C ASP A 80 -14.64 12.37 -30.24
N HIS A 81 -14.51 11.10 -30.67
CA HIS A 81 -15.67 10.28 -30.99
C HIS A 81 -16.35 9.76 -29.71
N ARG A 82 -17.68 9.63 -29.72
CA ARG A 82 -18.46 9.19 -28.55
C ARG A 82 -17.97 7.86 -27.94
N MET A 83 -17.49 6.94 -28.78
CA MET A 83 -16.97 5.63 -28.35
C MET A 83 -15.55 5.67 -27.78
N ALA A 84 -14.82 6.79 -27.91
CA ALA A 84 -13.49 6.91 -27.31
C ALA A 84 -13.56 6.76 -25.78
N LYS A 85 -14.61 7.30 -25.15
CA LYS A 85 -14.86 7.11 -23.72
C LYS A 85 -15.02 5.64 -23.36
N ASP A 86 -15.80 4.89 -24.14
CA ASP A 86 -16.01 3.46 -23.90
C ASP A 86 -14.72 2.66 -24.14
N ALA A 87 -13.93 3.02 -25.15
CA ALA A 87 -12.63 2.42 -25.42
C ALA A 87 -11.64 2.64 -24.25
N LYS A 88 -11.61 3.86 -23.70
CA LYS A 88 -10.84 4.20 -22.49
C LYS A 88 -11.28 3.33 -21.30
N ASN A 89 -12.58 3.19 -21.08
CA ASN A 89 -13.11 2.34 -20.02
C ASN A 89 -12.70 0.88 -20.21
N LYS A 90 -12.77 0.33 -21.43
CA LYS A 90 -12.35 -1.06 -21.70
C LYS A 90 -10.87 -1.31 -21.45
N LEU A 91 -10.00 -0.36 -21.80
CA LEU A 91 -8.57 -0.46 -21.48
C LEU A 91 -8.32 -0.39 -19.97
N ALA A 92 -9.05 0.48 -19.27
CA ALA A 92 -8.96 0.59 -17.83
C ALA A 92 -9.46 -0.68 -17.12
N ASP A 93 -10.57 -1.25 -17.57
CA ASP A 93 -11.12 -2.53 -17.07
C ASP A 93 -10.12 -3.68 -17.27
N ALA A 94 -9.45 -3.74 -18.43
CA ALA A 94 -8.44 -4.76 -18.71
C ALA A 94 -7.24 -4.65 -17.76
N LEU A 95 -6.71 -3.44 -17.54
CA LEU A 95 -5.61 -3.23 -16.59
C LEU A 95 -6.01 -3.58 -15.15
N LEU A 96 -7.24 -3.24 -14.76
CA LEU A 96 -7.78 -3.60 -13.46
C LEU A 96 -7.89 -5.12 -13.31
N ALA A 97 -8.37 -5.83 -14.34
CA ALA A 97 -8.47 -7.30 -14.34
C ALA A 97 -7.09 -7.98 -14.28
N GLU A 98 -6.05 -7.36 -14.84
CA GLU A 98 -4.65 -7.80 -14.71
C GLU A 98 -4.04 -7.48 -13.34
N GLY A 99 -4.77 -6.79 -12.45
CA GLY A 99 -4.27 -6.37 -11.14
C GLY A 99 -3.28 -5.21 -11.18
N LYS A 100 -3.16 -4.50 -12.31
CA LYS A 100 -2.24 -3.37 -12.48
C LYS A 100 -2.86 -2.08 -11.97
N LEU A 101 -3.12 -2.04 -10.66
CA LEU A 101 -3.87 -0.96 -9.99
C LEU A 101 -3.23 0.41 -10.19
N ASP A 102 -1.92 0.53 -10.00
CA ASP A 102 -1.22 1.81 -10.13
C ASP A 102 -1.25 2.32 -11.59
N GLU A 103 -1.17 1.41 -12.57
CA GLU A 103 -1.18 1.77 -13.98
C GLU A 103 -2.55 2.29 -14.43
N VAL A 104 -3.65 1.63 -14.01
CA VAL A 104 -5.00 2.10 -14.32
C VAL A 104 -5.30 3.46 -13.67
N ILE A 105 -4.82 3.68 -12.45
CA ILE A 105 -4.97 4.97 -11.75
C ILE A 105 -4.20 6.08 -12.46
N ALA A 106 -2.97 5.80 -12.91
CA ALA A 106 -2.11 6.78 -13.55
C ALA A 106 -2.59 7.14 -14.97
N LYS A 107 -2.95 6.13 -15.78
CA LYS A 107 -3.33 6.33 -17.18
C LYS A 107 -4.79 6.73 -17.36
N TYR A 108 -5.68 6.24 -16.50
CA TYR A 108 -7.12 6.37 -16.66
C TYR A 108 -7.83 6.87 -15.38
N PRO A 109 -7.37 7.97 -14.77
CA PRO A 109 -7.78 8.39 -13.42
C PRO A 109 -9.29 8.62 -13.24
N ASP A 110 -9.99 8.99 -14.31
CA ASP A 110 -11.41 9.34 -14.31
C ASP A 110 -12.35 8.17 -14.69
N THR A 111 -11.80 6.96 -14.81
CA THR A 111 -12.61 5.77 -15.16
C THR A 111 -13.14 5.07 -13.91
N PRO A 112 -14.29 4.36 -14.00
CA PRO A 112 -14.79 3.52 -12.91
C PRO A 112 -13.75 2.50 -12.42
N ALA A 113 -12.97 1.92 -13.35
CA ALA A 113 -11.90 0.99 -13.03
C ALA A 113 -10.80 1.61 -12.17
N ALA A 114 -10.39 2.85 -12.44
CA ALA A 114 -9.42 3.55 -11.60
C ALA A 114 -9.96 3.86 -10.20
N ILE A 115 -11.25 4.18 -10.08
CA ILE A 115 -11.90 4.37 -8.76
C ILE A 115 -11.88 3.06 -7.99
N GLN A 116 -12.23 1.95 -8.64
CA GLN A 116 -12.19 0.62 -8.03
C GLN A 116 -10.75 0.22 -7.63
N ALA A 117 -9.76 0.52 -8.46
CA ALA A 117 -8.35 0.27 -8.16
C ALA A 117 -7.89 1.04 -6.90
N LYS A 118 -8.27 2.33 -6.78
CA LYS A 118 -7.97 3.13 -5.57
C LYS A 118 -8.61 2.51 -4.32
N LEU A 119 -9.86 2.07 -4.44
CA LEU A 119 -10.56 1.42 -3.34
C LEU A 119 -9.87 0.11 -2.91
N GLN A 120 -9.47 -0.72 -3.88
CA GLN A 120 -8.72 -1.95 -3.60
C GLN A 120 -7.37 -1.67 -2.95
N GLN A 121 -6.63 -0.66 -3.44
CA GLN A 121 -5.36 -0.25 -2.85
C GLN A 121 -5.54 0.23 -1.40
N GLN A 122 -6.60 1.00 -1.13
CA GLN A 122 -6.93 1.43 0.22
C GLN A 122 -7.32 0.27 1.13
N GLN A 123 -8.08 -0.71 0.63
CA GLN A 123 -8.42 -1.93 1.39
C GLN A 123 -7.16 -2.73 1.76
N MET A 124 -6.24 -2.95 0.81
CA MET A 124 -4.98 -3.65 1.09
C MET A 124 -4.13 -2.91 2.15
N MET A 125 -4.10 -1.57 2.11
CA MET A 125 -3.43 -0.79 3.15
C MET A 125 -4.10 -0.94 4.51
N ASN A 126 -5.43 -0.88 4.56
CA ASN A 126 -6.18 -1.04 5.80
C ASN A 126 -6.00 -2.44 6.41
N ASP A 127 -6.02 -3.48 5.58
CA ASP A 127 -5.79 -4.86 6.03
C ASP A 127 -4.36 -5.05 6.54
N SER A 128 -3.37 -4.43 5.87
CA SER A 128 -1.98 -4.42 6.33
C SER A 128 -1.84 -3.71 7.69
N LEU A 129 -2.49 -2.56 7.86
CA LEU A 129 -2.49 -1.81 9.12
C LEU A 129 -3.18 -2.61 10.24
N ALA A 130 -4.29 -3.28 9.95
CA ALA A 130 -4.98 -4.15 10.90
C ALA A 130 -4.07 -5.32 11.34
N ALA A 131 -3.40 -5.98 10.40
CA ALA A 131 -2.46 -7.07 10.72
C ALA A 131 -1.27 -6.58 11.58
N VAL A 132 -0.75 -5.38 11.30
CA VAL A 132 0.30 -4.75 12.11
C VAL A 132 -0.22 -4.46 13.53
N ALA A 133 -1.42 -3.89 13.66
CA ALA A 133 -2.04 -3.59 14.95
C ALA A 133 -2.26 -4.86 15.78
N ASP A 134 -2.77 -5.94 15.18
CA ASP A 134 -2.95 -7.23 15.84
C ASP A 134 -1.62 -7.82 16.32
N SER A 135 -0.58 -7.74 15.49
CA SER A 135 0.75 -8.22 15.86
C SER A 135 1.36 -7.41 17.02
N ALA A 136 1.14 -6.09 17.03
CA ALA A 136 1.58 -5.20 18.10
C ALA A 136 0.83 -5.47 19.40
N GLY A 137 -0.49 -5.68 19.34
CA GLY A 137 -1.32 -6.06 20.49
C GLY A 137 -0.86 -7.36 21.14
N LYS A 138 -0.56 -8.39 20.33
CA LYS A 138 0.00 -9.67 20.85
C LYS A 138 1.34 -9.48 21.53
N LYS A 139 2.25 -8.67 20.96
CA LYS A 139 3.54 -8.36 21.59
C LYS A 139 3.40 -7.59 22.91
N LEU A 140 2.46 -6.65 22.99
CA LEU A 140 2.17 -5.89 24.21
C LEU A 140 1.66 -6.83 25.31
N THR A 141 0.68 -7.67 25.02
CA THR A 141 0.14 -8.64 26.00
C THR A 141 1.20 -9.65 26.49
N GLU A 142 2.09 -10.12 25.62
CA GLU A 142 3.22 -10.96 26.03
C GLU A 142 4.21 -10.21 26.93
N THR A 143 4.46 -8.93 26.62
CA THR A 143 5.35 -8.07 27.41
C THR A 143 4.75 -7.79 28.78
N GLU A 144 3.45 -7.47 28.87
CA GLU A 144 2.74 -7.30 30.13
C GLU A 144 2.82 -8.55 31.02
N LYS A 145 2.67 -9.75 30.42
CA LYS A 145 2.82 -11.01 31.14
C LYS A 145 4.24 -11.16 31.70
N LYS A 146 5.27 -10.92 30.88
CA LYS A 146 6.68 -10.98 31.32
C LYS A 146 6.99 -9.99 32.44
N VAL A 147 6.44 -8.77 32.36
CA VAL A 147 6.60 -7.76 33.41
C VAL A 147 5.95 -8.22 34.72
N LYS A 148 4.73 -8.77 34.67
CA LYS A 148 4.06 -9.32 35.87
C LYS A 148 4.83 -10.49 36.48
N ASP A 149 5.31 -11.41 35.65
CA ASP A 149 6.10 -12.56 36.11
C ASP A 149 7.41 -12.09 36.76
N THR A 150 8.07 -11.08 36.18
CA THR A 150 9.30 -10.49 36.73
C THR A 150 9.02 -9.78 38.05
N GLN A 151 7.94 -9.00 38.15
CA GLN A 151 7.57 -8.32 39.39
C GLN A 151 7.32 -9.31 40.53
N LYS A 152 6.63 -10.42 40.25
CA LYS A 152 6.42 -11.49 41.21
C LYS A 152 7.72 -12.14 41.67
N GLN A 153 8.69 -12.33 40.77
CA GLN A 153 10.02 -12.84 41.13
C GLN A 153 10.80 -11.85 42.02
N VAL A 154 10.70 -10.55 41.74
CA VAL A 154 11.34 -9.50 42.55
C VAL A 154 10.75 -9.44 43.96
N GLU A 155 9.42 -9.55 44.10
CA GLU A 155 8.77 -9.61 45.41
C GLU A 155 9.23 -10.85 46.20
N LYS A 156 9.23 -12.03 45.57
CA LYS A 156 9.72 -13.25 46.20
C LYS A 156 11.19 -13.13 46.66
N ALA A 157 12.05 -12.59 45.81
CA ALA A 157 13.47 -12.39 46.14
C ALA A 157 13.66 -11.39 47.29
N LYS A 158 12.76 -10.39 47.40
CA LYS A 158 12.77 -9.43 48.51
C LYS A 158 12.37 -10.09 49.83
N ASP A 159 11.35 -10.94 49.81
CA ASP A 159 10.92 -11.70 50.99
C ASP A 159 12.01 -12.67 51.45
N GLU A 160 12.62 -13.41 50.52
CA GLU A 160 13.76 -14.30 50.78
C GLU A 160 14.97 -13.53 51.36
N ALA A 161 15.28 -12.35 50.81
CA ALA A 161 16.36 -11.51 51.32
C ALA A 161 16.06 -10.98 52.73
N GLN A 162 14.80 -10.64 53.03
CA GLN A 162 14.37 -10.23 54.38
C GLN A 162 14.47 -11.37 55.38
N GLU A 163 14.06 -12.59 55.00
CA GLU A 163 14.19 -13.78 55.84
C GLU A 163 15.65 -14.09 56.14
N MET A 164 16.52 -14.05 55.12
CA MET A 164 17.96 -14.26 55.27
C MET A 164 18.62 -13.19 56.15
N ALA A 165 18.22 -11.92 56.01
CA ALA A 165 18.69 -10.83 56.85
C ALA A 165 18.25 -11.00 58.32
N ALA A 166 17.01 -11.46 58.57
CA ALA A 166 16.50 -11.74 59.91
C ALA A 166 17.29 -12.88 60.58
N LEU A 167 17.55 -13.98 59.85
CA LEU A 167 18.36 -15.10 60.34
C LEU A 167 19.81 -14.67 60.65
N ALA A 168 20.42 -13.86 59.79
CA ALA A 168 21.76 -13.33 60.01
C ALA A 168 21.81 -12.42 61.25
N ALA A 169 20.81 -11.56 61.42
CA ALA A 169 20.69 -10.67 62.57
C ALA A 169 20.54 -11.46 63.88
N GLU A 170 19.71 -12.52 63.89
CA GLU A 170 19.53 -13.38 65.06
C GLU A 170 20.82 -14.11 65.45
N LYS A 171 21.54 -14.66 64.46
CA LYS A 171 22.82 -15.33 64.69
C LYS A 171 23.86 -14.39 65.29
N GLU A 172 23.97 -13.17 64.77
CA GLU A 172 24.93 -12.18 65.26
C GLU A 172 24.55 -11.65 66.65
N LEU A 173 23.25 -11.41 66.92
CA LEU A 173 22.78 -11.07 68.26
C LEU A 173 23.14 -12.16 69.27
N ASN A 174 22.87 -13.43 68.96
CA ASN A 174 23.21 -14.56 69.83
C ASN A 174 24.71 -14.61 70.15
N ARG A 175 25.56 -14.29 69.17
CA ARG A 175 27.01 -14.17 69.37
C ARG A 175 27.37 -13.02 70.32
N ILE A 176 26.76 -11.86 70.17
CA ILE A 176 26.97 -10.69 71.06
C ILE A 176 26.51 -11.01 72.48
N MET A 177 25.37 -11.67 72.63
CA MET A 177 24.81 -12.03 73.94
C MET A 177 25.70 -12.98 74.74
N ALA A 178 26.53 -13.78 74.06
CA ALA A 178 27.51 -14.67 74.68
C ALA A 178 28.76 -13.94 75.24
N ILE A 179 28.94 -12.64 74.97
CA ILE A 179 30.07 -11.85 75.50
C ILE A 179 29.90 -11.68 77.03
N LYS A 180 30.86 -12.18 77.80
CA LYS A 180 30.82 -12.14 79.27
C LYS A 180 31.20 -10.78 79.88
N VAL A 181 31.93 -9.93 79.15
CA VAL A 181 32.41 -8.63 79.64
C VAL A 181 31.36 -7.54 79.35
N PRO A 182 30.75 -6.90 80.36
CA PRO A 182 29.63 -5.99 80.16
C PRO A 182 29.93 -4.78 79.26
N ALA A 183 31.09 -4.13 79.44
CA ALA A 183 31.48 -2.98 78.64
C ALA A 183 31.62 -3.31 77.14
N LEU A 184 32.17 -4.49 76.82
CA LEU A 184 32.31 -4.95 75.44
C LEU A 184 30.96 -5.36 74.85
N LYS A 185 30.10 -6.01 75.64
CA LYS A 185 28.74 -6.38 75.22
C LYS A 185 27.89 -5.14 74.90
N LYS A 186 27.93 -4.11 75.76
CA LYS A 186 27.23 -2.83 75.53
C LYS A 186 27.66 -2.16 74.23
N LYS A 187 28.98 -2.09 73.96
CA LYS A 187 29.51 -1.52 72.72
C LYS A 187 29.07 -2.33 71.48
N ALA A 188 29.17 -3.66 71.55
CA ALA A 188 28.76 -4.54 70.46
C ALA A 188 27.25 -4.44 70.17
N LEU A 189 26.41 -4.31 71.20
CA LEU A 189 24.96 -4.07 71.04
C LEU A 189 24.68 -2.71 70.38
N GLN A 190 25.39 -1.64 70.76
CA GLN A 190 25.27 -0.32 70.11
C GLN A 190 25.61 -0.38 68.62
N GLU A 191 26.73 -1.01 68.27
CA GLU A 191 27.15 -1.19 66.87
C GLU A 191 26.13 -2.03 66.09
N PHE A 192 25.62 -3.10 66.70
CA PHE A 192 24.63 -3.97 66.08
C PHE A 192 23.31 -3.26 65.77
N VAL A 193 22.77 -2.47 66.70
CA VAL A 193 21.53 -1.69 66.49
C VAL A 193 21.70 -0.61 65.42
N GLY A 194 22.92 -0.07 65.26
CA GLY A 194 23.24 0.92 64.24
C GLY A 194 23.36 0.39 62.80
N LYS A 195 23.41 -0.93 62.61
CA LYS A 195 23.55 -1.54 61.29
C LYS A 195 22.25 -1.45 60.48
N ALA A 196 22.32 -0.78 59.32
CA ALA A 196 21.18 -0.63 58.41
C ALA A 196 20.62 -1.97 57.91
N GLU A 197 21.49 -2.97 57.73
CA GLU A 197 21.14 -4.34 57.30
C GLU A 197 20.21 -5.08 58.27
N TYR A 198 20.22 -4.75 59.56
CA TYR A 198 19.38 -5.39 60.58
C TYR A 198 18.21 -4.52 61.01
N LYS A 199 18.06 -3.33 60.44
CA LYS A 199 17.02 -2.38 60.82
C LYS A 199 15.62 -3.00 60.64
N GLY A 200 14.82 -2.96 61.69
CA GLY A 200 13.45 -3.48 61.68
C GLY A 200 13.32 -4.98 61.98
N THR A 201 14.42 -5.73 62.01
CA THR A 201 14.41 -7.13 62.45
C THR A 201 14.09 -7.24 63.95
N ASP A 202 13.51 -8.36 64.36
CA ASP A 202 13.22 -8.59 65.78
C ASP A 202 14.48 -8.74 66.63
N ALA A 203 15.59 -9.23 66.04
CA ALA A 203 16.89 -9.25 66.68
C ALA A 203 17.38 -7.81 66.99
N ALA A 204 17.28 -6.87 66.05
CA ALA A 204 17.63 -5.48 66.30
C ALA A 204 16.77 -4.83 67.39
N LYS A 205 15.46 -5.12 67.42
CA LYS A 205 14.56 -4.66 68.51
C LYS A 205 14.99 -5.21 69.87
N LYS A 206 15.20 -6.53 69.97
CA LYS A 206 15.68 -7.19 71.20
C LYS A 206 17.03 -6.63 71.66
N ALA A 207 17.95 -6.38 70.73
CA ALA A 207 19.25 -5.79 71.04
C ALA A 207 19.12 -4.37 71.61
N ALA A 208 18.23 -3.55 71.04
CA ALA A 208 17.96 -2.21 71.54
C ALA A 208 17.33 -2.22 72.94
N GLU A 209 16.40 -3.15 73.20
CA GLU A 209 15.81 -3.35 74.52
C GLU A 209 16.84 -3.79 75.57
N GLU A 210 17.73 -4.73 75.21
CA GLU A 210 18.79 -5.18 76.10
C GLU A 210 19.78 -4.05 76.39
N LEU A 211 20.12 -3.26 75.37
CA LEU A 211 20.99 -2.10 75.52
C LEU A 211 20.39 -1.05 76.48
N ALA A 212 19.08 -0.86 76.47
CA ALA A 212 18.39 0.06 77.37
C ALA A 212 18.38 -0.39 78.84
N LYS A 213 18.58 -1.70 79.09
CA LYS A 213 18.66 -2.27 80.45
C LYS A 213 20.08 -2.19 81.05
N MET A 214 21.09 -1.89 80.24
CA MET A 214 22.52 -1.84 80.62
C MET A 214 23.03 -0.43 80.90
#